data_AF-A0A8J6EDY8-F1
#
_entry.id   AF-A0A8J6EDY8-F1
#
_cell.length_a   1.000
_cell.length_b   1.000
_cell.length_c   1.000
_cell.angle_alpha   90.00
_cell.angle_beta   90.00
_cell.angle_gamma   90.00
#
_symmetry.space_group_name_H-M   'P 1'
#
loop_
_entity.id
_entity.type
_entity.pdbx_description
1 polymer ?
#
loop_
_entity_poly.entity_id
_entity_poly.type
_entity_poly.pdbx_seq_one_letter_code
_entity_poly.pdbx_strand_id
1 'polypeptide(L)'
;SDLCADKTERKETWINSNNSEIIGRWSVVDFPADLSLRITAVTAEDNKRYCCRVRWTLRERDRPDPVQPIRGTEVVVVDASQKPKFEVVQPATISCNQSDSATLSCSYTPRSDPLWTVVFWRVGSPNGSYAYHPLQEMVAPSYRGRTELRGTADLHIKGVDVTDNTTYYCFVILKFCVGKLRTSSTIQYGSGTNLQVTDLTDIPGSLHNDQVLIAVIYVGVKNLIFLVLVILSLLYLKKISHRPDEEYEVNT
;
A
#
# COMPACT_ATOMS: atom_id res chain seq x y z
N SER A 1 -24.35 24.37 14.50
CA SER A 1 -25.39 24.55 13.48
C SER A 1 -25.39 23.35 12.57
N ASP A 2 -26.58 22.85 12.23
CA ASP A 2 -26.75 21.67 11.39
C ASP A 2 -26.64 22.12 9.92
N LEU A 3 -25.42 22.18 9.39
CA LEU A 3 -25.11 22.82 8.10
C LEU A 3 -25.74 22.10 6.89
N CYS A 4 -26.16 20.84 7.04
CA CYS A 4 -26.90 20.09 6.03
C CYS A 4 -28.44 20.21 6.17
N ALA A 5 -28.93 21.00 7.15
CA ALA A 5 -30.36 21.21 7.39
C ALA A 5 -30.96 22.38 6.58
N ASP A 6 -30.15 23.14 5.83
CA ASP A 6 -30.66 24.27 5.05
C ASP A 6 -31.65 23.78 3.98
N LYS A 7 -32.82 24.41 3.94
CA LYS A 7 -33.97 24.00 3.10
C LYS A 7 -33.98 24.74 1.75
N THR A 8 -33.03 25.62 1.51
CA THR A 8 -33.07 26.57 0.38
C THR A 8 -32.21 26.21 -0.82
N GLU A 9 -31.30 25.22 -0.72
CA GLU A 9 -30.55 24.72 -1.88
C GLU A 9 -31.30 23.57 -2.59
N ARG A 10 -31.17 23.51 -3.92
CA ARG A 10 -31.74 22.46 -4.77
C ARG A 10 -31.19 21.10 -4.33
N LYS A 11 -31.97 20.35 -3.55
CA LYS A 11 -31.59 19.03 -3.03
C LYS A 11 -31.78 17.99 -4.13
N GLU A 12 -30.71 17.70 -4.86
CA GLU A 12 -30.63 16.44 -5.59
C GLU A 12 -30.48 15.32 -4.55
N THR A 13 -31.42 14.38 -4.54
CA THR A 13 -31.46 13.27 -3.58
C THR A 13 -31.23 11.99 -4.35
N TRP A 14 -30.20 11.24 -3.96
CA TRP A 14 -29.85 9.97 -4.58
C TRP A 14 -30.18 8.84 -3.62
N ILE A 15 -30.95 7.86 -4.09
CA ILE A 15 -31.46 6.77 -3.26
C ILE A 15 -30.88 5.47 -3.80
N ASN A 16 -30.11 4.77 -2.98
CA ASN A 16 -29.71 3.40 -3.30
C ASN A 16 -30.91 2.46 -3.07
N SER A 17 -31.92 2.51 -3.93
CA SER A 17 -33.03 1.55 -3.89
C SER A 17 -32.76 0.29 -4.70
N ASN A 18 -31.75 0.30 -5.59
CA ASN A 18 -31.37 -0.83 -6.46
C ASN A 18 -29.87 -0.75 -6.86
N ASN A 19 -28.96 -0.85 -5.89
CA ASN A 19 -27.51 -1.18 -5.97
C ASN A 19 -26.64 -0.79 -7.19
N SER A 20 -27.00 0.18 -8.03
CA SER A 20 -26.14 0.68 -9.14
C SER A 20 -26.75 1.85 -9.93
N GLU A 21 -27.37 2.84 -9.28
CA GLU A 21 -27.90 3.98 -10.03
C GLU A 21 -26.76 4.94 -10.42
N ILE A 22 -26.25 4.76 -11.64
CA ILE A 22 -25.36 5.72 -12.30
C ILE A 22 -26.23 6.81 -12.90
N ILE A 23 -26.16 8.03 -12.36
CA ILE A 23 -26.83 9.21 -12.94
C ILE A 23 -25.75 10.10 -13.56
N GLY A 24 -25.56 9.97 -14.87
CA GLY A 24 -24.52 10.69 -15.60
C GLY A 24 -23.13 10.36 -15.07
N ARG A 25 -22.48 11.34 -14.44
CA ARG A 25 -21.13 11.21 -13.86
C ARG A 25 -21.10 10.81 -12.39
N TRP A 26 -22.26 10.58 -11.80
CA TRP A 26 -22.42 10.26 -10.38
C TRP A 26 -22.79 8.79 -10.23
N SER A 27 -22.19 8.09 -9.27
CA SER A 27 -22.60 6.72 -8.92
C SER A 27 -22.44 6.48 -7.43
N VAL A 28 -23.42 5.82 -6.82
CA VAL A 28 -23.26 5.25 -5.48
C VAL A 28 -22.53 3.92 -5.61
N VAL A 29 -21.43 3.78 -4.86
CA VAL A 29 -20.65 2.54 -4.79
C VAL A 29 -20.88 1.93 -3.42
N ASP A 30 -21.37 0.69 -3.43
CA ASP A 30 -21.64 -0.10 -2.23
C ASP A 30 -20.34 -0.80 -1.81
N PHE A 31 -19.82 -0.45 -0.64
CA PHE A 31 -18.74 -1.18 0.01
C PHE A 31 -19.32 -1.92 1.23
N PRO A 32 -18.73 -3.06 1.64
CA PRO A 32 -19.31 -3.91 2.70
C PRO A 32 -19.62 -3.21 4.03
N ALA A 33 -19.00 -2.05 4.31
CA ALA A 33 -19.21 -1.25 5.51
C ALA A 33 -19.59 0.23 5.25
N ASP A 34 -19.49 0.71 4.00
CA ASP A 34 -19.55 2.15 3.69
C ASP A 34 -20.40 2.45 2.44
N LEU A 35 -21.14 3.56 2.50
CA LEU A 35 -21.78 4.17 1.34
C LEU A 35 -20.83 5.20 0.71
N SER A 36 -20.37 4.95 -0.52
CA SER A 36 -19.48 5.88 -1.23
C SER A 36 -20.19 6.60 -2.37
N LEU A 37 -20.00 7.92 -2.46
CA LEU A 37 -20.36 8.71 -3.64
C LEU A 37 -19.13 8.81 -4.55
N ARG A 38 -19.25 8.30 -5.77
CA ARG A 38 -18.26 8.49 -6.83
C ARG A 38 -18.74 9.55 -7.81
N ILE A 39 -17.84 10.47 -8.13
CA ILE A 39 -18.03 11.53 -9.12
C ILE A 39 -16.94 11.33 -10.18
N THR A 40 -17.30 11.07 -11.43
CA THR A 40 -16.38 11.02 -12.56
C THR A 40 -16.30 12.39 -13.24
N ALA A 41 -15.18 12.67 -13.91
CA ALA A 41 -14.95 13.93 -14.63
C ALA A 41 -15.32 15.17 -13.77
N VAL A 42 -14.67 15.27 -12.59
CA VAL A 42 -14.90 16.35 -11.63
C VAL A 42 -14.60 17.71 -12.27
N THR A 43 -15.47 18.70 -12.05
CA THR A 43 -15.38 20.06 -12.59
C THR A 43 -15.39 21.09 -11.44
N ALA A 44 -15.05 22.36 -11.73
CA ALA A 44 -15.08 23.42 -10.71
C ALA A 44 -16.46 23.58 -10.02
N GLU A 45 -17.56 23.19 -10.68
CA GLU A 45 -18.91 23.21 -10.13
C GLU A 45 -19.14 22.17 -9.01
N ASP A 46 -18.25 21.19 -8.87
CA ASP A 46 -18.29 20.21 -7.79
C ASP A 46 -17.69 20.71 -6.48
N ASN A 47 -17.14 21.93 -6.48
CA ASN A 47 -16.60 22.58 -5.30
C ASN A 47 -17.73 23.02 -4.36
N LYS A 48 -18.31 22.03 -3.69
CA LYS A 48 -19.45 22.16 -2.78
C LYS A 48 -19.38 21.08 -1.70
N ARG A 49 -20.31 21.18 -0.75
CA ARG A 49 -20.43 20.23 0.36
C ARG A 49 -21.43 19.13 0.01
N TYR A 50 -21.03 17.88 0.23
CA TYR A 50 -21.86 16.70 0.02
C TYR A 50 -22.24 16.11 1.37
N CYS A 51 -23.53 15.86 1.58
CA CYS A 51 -24.03 15.29 2.83
C CYS A 51 -24.53 13.87 2.57
N CYS A 52 -24.03 12.89 3.34
CA CYS A 52 -24.55 11.53 3.32
C CYS A 52 -25.71 11.41 4.31
N ARG A 53 -26.89 10.96 3.87
CA ARG A 53 -28.04 10.71 4.74
C ARG A 53 -28.50 9.27 4.55
N VAL A 54 -28.41 8.48 5.61
CA VAL A 54 -28.93 7.11 5.65
C VAL A 54 -30.33 7.14 6.22
N ARG A 55 -31.30 6.56 5.50
CA ARG A 55 -32.66 6.34 6.00
C ARG A 55 -32.85 4.86 6.27
N TRP A 56 -33.20 4.53 7.51
CA TRP A 56 -33.54 3.16 7.88
C TRP A 56 -35.03 2.94 7.66
N THR A 57 -35.40 2.04 6.76
CA THR A 57 -36.79 1.55 6.66
C THR A 57 -37.05 0.49 7.72
N LEU A 58 -37.00 0.87 8.99
CA LEU A 58 -37.62 0.04 10.02
C LEU A 58 -39.13 0.30 9.98
N ARG A 59 -39.92 -0.78 9.99
CA ARG A 59 -41.37 -0.75 10.12
C ARG A 59 -41.78 -0.29 11.53
N GLU A 60 -41.41 0.92 11.93
CA GLU A 60 -41.98 1.60 13.08
C GLU A 60 -42.19 3.07 12.71
N ARG A 61 -43.43 3.31 12.29
CA ARG A 61 -44.04 4.63 12.20
C ARG A 61 -43.79 5.34 13.54
N ASP A 62 -43.28 6.57 13.52
CA ASP A 62 -43.13 7.49 14.66
C ASP A 62 -41.82 7.52 15.48
N ARG A 63 -40.66 7.21 14.89
CA ARG A 63 -39.43 7.88 15.35
C ARG A 63 -38.97 8.92 14.35
N PRO A 64 -38.84 10.21 14.73
CA PRO A 64 -38.18 11.18 13.87
C PRO A 64 -36.77 10.65 13.55
N ASP A 65 -36.37 10.71 12.28
CA ASP A 65 -35.01 10.39 11.83
C ASP A 65 -34.05 10.97 12.88
N PRO A 66 -33.19 10.16 13.54
CA PRO A 66 -32.23 10.73 14.45
C PRO A 66 -31.44 11.75 13.65
N VAL A 67 -31.57 13.02 14.04
CA VAL A 67 -30.83 14.15 13.49
C VAL A 67 -29.41 13.96 13.97
N GLN A 68 -28.71 12.99 13.39
CA GLN A 68 -27.28 12.91 13.52
C GLN A 68 -26.75 14.17 12.81
N PRO A 69 -25.90 14.96 13.46
CA PRO A 69 -25.27 16.10 12.82
C PRO A 69 -24.36 15.58 11.71
N ILE A 70 -24.91 15.46 10.50
CA ILE A 70 -24.17 15.02 9.33
C ILE A 70 -23.20 16.15 9.02
N ARG A 71 -21.95 15.99 9.43
CA ARG A 71 -20.86 16.86 8.99
C ARG A 71 -20.57 16.48 7.54
N GLY A 72 -21.24 17.15 6.60
CA GLY A 72 -21.03 16.91 5.17
C GLY A 72 -19.56 17.07 4.77
N THR A 73 -19.16 16.35 3.73
CA THR A 73 -17.82 16.37 3.15
C THR A 73 -17.68 17.57 2.22
N GLU A 74 -16.70 18.44 2.49
CA GLU A 74 -16.34 19.54 1.59
C GLU A 74 -15.42 19.00 0.50
N VAL A 75 -15.88 19.02 -0.76
CA VAL A 75 -15.05 18.65 -1.91
C VAL A 75 -14.41 19.92 -2.44
N VAL A 76 -13.09 19.90 -2.56
CA VAL A 76 -12.32 20.98 -3.19
C VAL A 76 -11.76 20.45 -4.51
N VAL A 77 -12.12 21.12 -5.59
CA VAL A 77 -11.60 20.84 -6.92
C VAL A 77 -10.46 21.82 -7.18
N VAL A 78 -9.26 21.28 -7.39
CA VAL A 78 -8.09 22.09 -7.68
C VAL A 78 -8.07 22.43 -9.16
N ASP A 79 -8.00 23.71 -9.46
CA ASP A 79 -7.61 24.18 -10.78
C ASP A 79 -6.08 24.18 -10.86
N ALA A 80 -5.52 23.30 -11.70
CA ALA A 80 -4.07 23.18 -11.89
C ALA A 80 -3.43 24.46 -12.45
N SER A 81 -4.21 25.41 -12.95
CA SER A 81 -3.72 26.71 -13.43
C SER A 81 -3.55 27.76 -12.33
N GLN A 82 -4.14 27.56 -11.14
CA GLN A 82 -3.95 28.46 -10.01
C GLN A 82 -2.64 28.18 -9.27
N LYS A 83 -1.95 29.25 -8.84
CA LYS A 83 -0.75 29.10 -8.04
C LYS A 83 -1.07 28.41 -6.69
N PRO A 84 -0.25 27.43 -6.29
CA PRO A 84 -0.23 26.84 -4.95
C PRO A 84 -0.43 27.85 -3.82
N LYS A 85 -1.36 27.57 -2.89
CA LYS A 85 -1.42 28.32 -1.61
C LYS A 85 -0.27 27.96 -0.67
N PHE A 86 0.31 26.78 -0.84
CA PHE A 86 1.48 26.27 -0.13
C PHE A 86 2.15 25.17 -0.96
N GLU A 87 3.39 24.84 -0.63
CA GLU A 87 4.16 23.82 -1.33
C GLU A 87 4.31 22.57 -0.46
N VAL A 88 4.33 21.41 -1.12
CA VAL A 88 4.63 20.11 -0.52
C VAL A 88 5.94 19.63 -1.13
N VAL A 89 6.96 19.48 -0.30
CA VAL A 89 8.31 19.11 -0.71
C VAL A 89 8.55 17.65 -0.38
N GLN A 90 8.97 16.90 -1.40
CA GLN A 90 9.33 15.50 -1.34
C GLN A 90 10.71 15.31 -1.98
N PRO A 91 11.56 14.38 -1.47
CA PRO A 91 12.76 13.99 -2.18
C PRO A 91 12.39 13.23 -3.46
N ALA A 92 13.21 13.39 -4.51
CA ALA A 92 12.96 12.72 -5.80
C ALA A 92 13.08 11.20 -5.68
N THR A 93 14.07 10.71 -4.94
CA THR A 93 14.37 9.29 -4.80
C THR A 93 14.85 8.99 -3.39
N ILE A 94 14.46 7.82 -2.87
CA ILE A 94 15.09 7.18 -1.72
C ILE A 94 15.37 5.71 -2.05
N SER A 95 16.32 5.11 -1.36
CA SER A 95 16.67 3.71 -1.53
C SER A 95 16.60 2.97 -0.20
N CYS A 96 16.14 1.73 -0.22
CA CYS A 96 16.22 0.80 0.91
C CYS A 96 16.45 -0.62 0.42
N ASN A 97 16.84 -1.52 1.32
CA ASN A 97 16.92 -2.94 0.99
C ASN A 97 15.55 -3.59 1.14
N GLN A 98 15.37 -4.73 0.48
CA GLN A 98 14.22 -5.60 0.75
C GLN A 98 14.20 -6.01 2.23
N SER A 99 13.00 -6.16 2.78
CA SER A 99 12.69 -6.48 4.19
C SER A 99 13.03 -5.41 5.23
N ASP A 100 13.79 -4.37 4.86
CA ASP A 100 14.00 -3.20 5.70
C ASP A 100 12.70 -2.36 5.81
N SER A 101 12.77 -1.26 6.55
CA SER A 101 11.71 -0.26 6.57
C SER A 101 12.17 1.01 5.85
N ALA A 102 11.28 1.60 5.05
CA ALA A 102 11.51 2.88 4.39
C ALA A 102 10.77 4.01 5.10
N THR A 103 11.36 5.20 5.13
CA THR A 103 10.68 6.43 5.57
C THR A 103 10.79 7.47 4.46
N LEU A 104 9.65 7.83 3.87
CA LEU A 104 9.56 8.80 2.80
C LEU A 104 9.19 10.15 3.41
N SER A 105 10.11 11.11 3.34
CA SER A 105 9.89 12.43 3.91
C SER A 105 8.88 13.25 3.12
N CYS A 106 8.00 13.95 3.82
CA CYS A 106 7.09 14.93 3.26
C CYS A 106 7.05 16.16 4.16
N SER A 107 7.35 17.32 3.60
CA SER A 107 7.28 18.58 4.33
C SER A 107 6.39 19.58 3.62
N TYR A 108 5.71 20.42 4.39
CA TYR A 108 4.86 21.47 3.88
C TYR A 108 4.90 22.65 4.84
N THR A 109 4.83 23.87 4.30
CA THR A 109 4.81 25.09 5.11
C THR A 109 3.56 25.88 4.77
N PRO A 110 2.53 25.88 5.65
CA PRO A 110 1.34 26.67 5.43
C PRO A 110 1.66 28.16 5.60
N ARG A 111 1.00 29.04 4.83
CA ARG A 111 1.21 30.50 4.96
C ARG A 111 0.63 31.11 6.25
N SER A 112 -0.26 30.38 6.91
CA SER A 112 -0.93 30.75 8.16
C SER A 112 -1.29 29.48 8.92
N ASP A 113 -1.65 29.59 10.19
CA ASP A 113 -2.02 28.41 10.98
C ASP A 113 -3.35 27.80 10.48
N PRO A 114 -3.36 26.52 10.07
CA PRO A 114 -4.58 25.84 9.68
C PRO A 114 -5.41 25.46 10.92
N LEU A 115 -6.74 25.45 10.76
CA LEU A 115 -7.67 24.87 11.74
C LEU A 115 -7.49 23.35 11.88
N TRP A 116 -7.18 22.68 10.78
CA TRP A 116 -6.81 21.28 10.75
C TRP A 116 -5.98 20.95 9.52
N THR A 117 -5.18 19.89 9.65
CA THR A 117 -4.36 19.30 8.59
C THR A 117 -4.61 17.80 8.51
N VAL A 118 -4.79 17.27 7.31
CA VAL A 118 -4.74 15.80 7.06
C VAL A 118 -3.74 15.54 5.96
N VAL A 119 -2.94 14.50 6.18
CA VAL A 119 -1.93 14.01 5.24
C VAL A 119 -2.34 12.63 4.78
N PHE A 120 -2.16 12.39 3.48
CA PHE A 120 -2.40 11.11 2.84
C PHE A 120 -1.22 10.76 1.95
N TRP A 121 -1.09 9.46 1.65
CA TRP A 121 -0.11 9.00 0.68
C TRP A 121 -0.76 8.09 -0.36
N ARG A 122 -0.41 8.35 -1.62
CA ARG A 122 -0.87 7.59 -2.80
C ARG A 122 0.29 6.86 -3.43
N VAL A 123 0.03 5.71 -4.03
CA VAL A 123 1.04 4.87 -4.69
C VAL A 123 0.87 4.87 -6.21
N GLY A 124 2.00 4.88 -6.93
CA GLY A 124 2.10 4.78 -8.39
C GLY A 124 1.77 6.07 -9.13
N SER A 125 0.68 6.75 -8.76
CA SER A 125 0.28 8.04 -9.31
C SER A 125 -0.42 8.92 -8.25
N PRO A 126 -0.56 10.24 -8.48
CA PRO A 126 -1.30 11.13 -7.57
C PRO A 126 -2.77 10.69 -7.35
N ASN A 127 -3.35 9.96 -8.31
CA ASN A 127 -4.71 9.42 -8.25
C ASN A 127 -4.75 7.91 -7.96
N GLY A 128 -3.61 7.30 -7.61
CA GLY A 128 -3.50 5.86 -7.37
C GLY A 128 -4.17 5.42 -6.07
N SER A 129 -3.97 4.17 -5.68
CA SER A 129 -4.51 3.67 -4.41
C SER A 129 -3.84 4.33 -3.21
N TYR A 130 -4.48 4.28 -2.03
CA TYR A 130 -3.86 4.79 -0.81
C TYR A 130 -2.78 3.83 -0.30
N ALA A 131 -1.55 4.33 -0.19
CA ALA A 131 -0.50 3.71 0.61
C ALA A 131 -0.70 4.01 2.10
N TYR A 132 -1.23 5.19 2.43
CA TYR A 132 -1.65 5.55 3.79
C TYR A 132 -2.95 6.36 3.76
N HIS A 133 -3.84 6.03 4.68
CA HIS A 133 -5.08 6.72 4.96
C HIS A 133 -5.44 6.53 6.45
N PRO A 134 -6.01 7.53 7.15
CA PRO A 134 -6.39 7.40 8.56
C PRO A 134 -7.37 6.25 8.83
N LEU A 135 -8.27 6.00 7.89
CA LEU A 135 -9.11 4.79 7.86
C LEU A 135 -8.36 3.67 7.13
N GLN A 136 -7.96 2.63 7.87
CA GLN A 136 -7.20 1.49 7.35
C GLN A 136 -7.93 0.73 6.23
N GLU A 137 -9.25 0.82 6.19
CA GLU A 137 -10.12 0.15 5.22
C GLU A 137 -9.93 0.70 3.80
N MET A 138 -9.52 1.97 3.71
CA MET A 138 -9.21 2.66 2.47
C MET A 138 -7.79 2.40 1.98
N VAL A 139 -6.90 1.88 2.85
CA VAL A 139 -5.51 1.55 2.49
C VAL A 139 -5.52 0.31 1.61
N ALA A 140 -4.75 0.35 0.52
CA ALA A 140 -4.62 -0.76 -0.40
C ALA A 140 -4.12 -2.03 0.32
N PRO A 141 -4.62 -3.23 -0.05
CA PRO A 141 -4.32 -4.47 0.68
C PRO A 141 -2.83 -4.74 0.90
N SER A 142 -1.97 -4.43 -0.07
CA SER A 142 -0.51 -4.63 0.02
C SER A 142 0.18 -3.74 1.06
N TYR A 143 -0.44 -2.60 1.42
CA TYR A 143 0.11 -1.61 2.37
C TYR A 143 -0.60 -1.64 3.73
N ARG A 144 -1.77 -2.27 3.83
CA ARG A 144 -2.59 -2.30 5.04
C ARG A 144 -1.81 -2.94 6.20
N GLY A 145 -1.76 -2.25 7.34
CA GLY A 145 -1.01 -2.69 8.52
C GLY A 145 0.52 -2.56 8.42
N ARG A 146 1.06 -2.21 7.25
CA ARG A 146 2.50 -1.97 7.05
C ARG A 146 2.87 -0.49 7.06
N THR A 147 1.90 0.41 6.88
CA THR A 147 2.14 1.85 6.75
C THR A 147 1.60 2.65 7.93
N GLU A 148 2.36 3.67 8.31
CA GLU A 148 2.00 4.64 9.35
C GLU A 148 2.62 6.00 9.03
N LEU A 149 2.05 7.08 9.58
CA LEU A 149 2.73 8.37 9.58
C LEU A 149 3.75 8.43 10.72
N ARG A 150 4.94 8.94 10.43
CA ARG A 150 5.92 9.39 11.41
C ARG A 150 6.03 10.91 11.37
N GLY A 151 6.12 11.51 12.55
CA GLY A 151 6.06 12.97 12.67
C GLY A 151 4.73 13.51 12.15
N THR A 152 4.79 14.58 11.37
CA THR A 152 3.59 15.26 10.85
C THR A 152 3.09 14.71 9.52
N ALA A 153 3.96 14.10 8.71
CA ALA A 153 3.64 13.76 7.32
C ALA A 153 4.47 12.64 6.70
N ASP A 154 5.54 12.18 7.34
CA ASP A 154 6.44 11.20 6.70
C ASP A 154 5.76 9.83 6.65
N LEU A 155 5.81 9.18 5.49
CA LEU A 155 5.29 7.83 5.35
C LEU A 155 6.35 6.83 5.78
N HIS A 156 6.03 6.03 6.78
CA HIS A 156 6.84 4.87 7.15
C HIS A 156 6.21 3.60 6.59
N ILE A 157 7.01 2.78 5.93
CA ILE A 157 6.61 1.48 5.35
C ILE A 157 7.48 0.40 5.99
N LYS A 158 6.85 -0.56 6.68
CA LYS A 158 7.51 -1.71 7.30
C LYS A 158 7.64 -2.87 6.30
N GLY A 159 8.75 -3.61 6.40
CA GLY A 159 8.97 -4.84 5.64
C GLY A 159 8.84 -4.63 4.14
N VAL A 160 9.60 -3.68 3.60
CA VAL A 160 9.55 -3.28 2.19
C VAL A 160 9.83 -4.48 1.28
N ASP A 161 9.01 -4.65 0.25
CA ASP A 161 9.15 -5.70 -0.76
C ASP A 161 9.59 -5.11 -2.10
N VAL A 162 10.16 -5.93 -2.99
CA VAL A 162 10.54 -5.50 -4.34
C VAL A 162 9.35 -4.94 -5.14
N THR A 163 8.13 -5.39 -4.87
CA THR A 163 6.90 -4.86 -5.46
C THR A 163 6.53 -3.45 -4.99
N ASP A 164 7.15 -2.95 -3.92
CA ASP A 164 7.00 -1.59 -3.43
C ASP A 164 7.87 -0.57 -4.22
N ASN A 165 8.68 -1.04 -5.18
CA ASN A 165 9.51 -0.21 -6.06
C ASN A 165 8.65 0.60 -7.03
N THR A 166 8.25 1.80 -6.58
CA THR A 166 7.36 2.69 -7.32
C THR A 166 7.43 4.12 -6.76
N THR A 167 6.60 5.01 -7.28
CA THR A 167 6.54 6.40 -6.83
C THR A 167 5.40 6.62 -5.85
N TYR A 168 5.68 7.31 -4.75
CA TYR A 168 4.73 7.63 -3.69
C TYR A 168 4.49 9.13 -3.61
N TYR A 169 3.23 9.53 -3.59
CA TYR A 169 2.82 10.93 -3.63
C TYR A 169 2.19 11.30 -2.30
N CYS A 170 2.85 12.22 -1.59
CA CYS A 170 2.27 12.87 -0.43
C CYS A 170 1.25 13.90 -0.92
N PHE A 171 0.09 13.96 -0.29
CA PHE A 171 -0.79 15.09 -0.48
C PHE A 171 -1.42 15.53 0.83
N VAL A 172 -1.53 16.85 0.97
CA VAL A 172 -1.86 17.53 2.21
C VAL A 172 -3.11 18.35 1.99
N ILE A 173 -4.08 18.23 2.89
CA ILE A 173 -5.26 19.08 2.92
C ILE A 173 -5.18 19.96 4.16
N LEU A 174 -5.24 21.28 3.95
CA LEU A 174 -5.27 22.28 5.00
C LEU A 174 -6.63 22.98 4.99
N LYS A 175 -7.22 23.16 6.17
CA LYS A 175 -8.44 23.96 6.32
C LYS A 175 -8.15 25.22 7.11
N PHE A 176 -8.64 26.35 6.62
CA PHE A 176 -8.46 27.67 7.21
C PHE A 176 -9.79 28.29 7.62
N CYS A 177 -9.75 29.17 8.62
CA CYS A 177 -10.85 30.07 8.96
C CYS A 177 -10.77 31.31 8.06
N VAL A 178 -11.89 31.69 7.43
CA VAL A 178 -11.97 32.87 6.55
C VAL A 178 -12.98 33.91 7.08
N GLY A 179 -13.51 33.71 8.29
CA GLY A 179 -14.48 34.60 8.93
C GLY A 179 -15.35 33.87 9.96
N LYS A 180 -16.27 34.59 10.62
CA LYS A 180 -16.97 34.16 11.85
C LYS A 180 -17.55 32.74 11.85
N LEU A 181 -17.87 32.14 10.69
CA LEU A 181 -18.30 30.74 10.55
C LEU A 181 -17.91 30.11 9.20
N ARG A 182 -17.01 30.73 8.42
CA ARG A 182 -16.66 30.28 7.07
C ARG A 182 -15.28 29.64 7.08
N THR A 183 -15.18 28.50 6.41
CA THR A 183 -13.94 27.77 6.24
C THR A 183 -13.62 27.61 4.78
N SER A 184 -12.34 27.55 4.46
CA SER A 184 -11.86 27.20 3.13
C SER A 184 -10.83 26.10 3.28
N SER A 185 -10.91 25.09 2.41
CA SER A 185 -9.92 24.03 2.34
C SER A 185 -9.04 24.21 1.10
N THR A 186 -7.79 23.79 1.18
CA THR A 186 -6.86 23.73 0.06
C THR A 186 -6.11 22.42 0.12
N ILE A 187 -5.84 21.84 -1.03
CA ILE A 187 -5.14 20.57 -1.17
C ILE A 187 -3.94 20.80 -2.06
N GLN A 188 -2.82 20.18 -1.73
CA GLN A 188 -1.61 20.19 -2.54
C GLN A 188 -0.93 18.83 -2.54
N TYR A 189 -0.34 18.52 -3.68
CA TYR A 189 0.41 17.29 -3.93
C TYR A 189 1.89 17.61 -3.95
N GLY A 190 2.70 16.73 -3.38
CA GLY A 190 4.13 16.73 -3.62
C GLY A 190 4.46 16.15 -5.00
N SER A 191 5.71 16.34 -5.43
CA SER A 191 6.22 15.86 -6.72
C SER A 191 6.29 14.34 -6.84
N GLY A 192 6.11 13.61 -5.74
CA GLY A 192 6.36 12.18 -5.65
C GLY A 192 7.80 11.87 -5.24
N THR A 193 7.94 10.72 -4.56
CA THR A 193 9.22 10.12 -4.17
C THR A 193 9.31 8.72 -4.76
N ASN A 194 10.30 8.47 -5.60
CA ASN A 194 10.60 7.14 -6.12
C ASN A 194 11.31 6.31 -5.04
N LEU A 195 10.70 5.20 -4.62
CA LEU A 195 11.33 4.24 -3.71
C LEU A 195 12.05 3.18 -4.54
N GLN A 196 13.36 3.09 -4.38
CA GLN A 196 14.18 2.05 -4.99
C GLN A 196 14.46 0.96 -3.96
N VAL A 197 13.96 -0.24 -4.25
CA VAL A 197 14.18 -1.40 -3.38
C VAL A 197 15.27 -2.25 -3.99
N THR A 198 16.37 -2.44 -3.25
CA THR A 198 17.46 -3.33 -3.65
C THR A 198 17.12 -4.75 -3.21
N ASP A 199 17.04 -5.67 -4.16
CA ASP A 199 16.88 -7.09 -3.88
C ASP A 199 18.20 -7.63 -3.29
N LEU A 200 18.11 -8.28 -2.13
CA LEU A 200 19.28 -8.86 -1.46
C LEU A 200 19.84 -10.09 -2.20
N THR A 201 19.08 -10.64 -3.16
CA THR A 201 19.53 -11.72 -4.05
C THR A 201 20.42 -11.22 -5.19
N ASP A 202 20.38 -9.92 -5.51
CA ASP A 202 21.21 -9.30 -6.55
C ASP A 202 22.58 -8.82 -6.06
N ILE A 203 22.91 -9.01 -4.77
CA ILE A 203 24.25 -8.70 -4.25
C ILE A 203 25.24 -9.79 -4.73
N PRO A 204 26.21 -9.46 -5.61
CA PRO A 204 27.23 -10.42 -6.02
C PRO A 204 28.13 -10.70 -4.82
N GLY A 205 27.93 -11.87 -4.20
CA GLY A 205 28.66 -12.30 -3.00
C GLY A 205 27.77 -12.80 -1.84
N SER A 206 26.45 -12.63 -1.92
CA SER A 206 25.52 -13.30 -1.00
C SER A 206 25.35 -14.76 -1.42
N LEU A 207 26.34 -15.60 -1.11
CA LEU A 207 26.14 -17.04 -1.15
C LEU A 207 25.05 -17.36 -0.11
N HIS A 208 23.84 -17.63 -0.61
CA HIS A 208 22.74 -18.17 0.17
C HIS A 208 23.29 -19.27 1.08
N ASN A 209 23.16 -19.13 2.39
CA ASN A 209 23.68 -20.08 3.37
C ASN A 209 23.24 -21.52 3.04
N ASP A 210 22.05 -21.67 2.44
CA ASP A 210 21.52 -22.94 1.97
C ASP A 210 22.29 -23.51 0.77
N GLN A 211 22.75 -22.70 -0.17
CA GLN A 211 23.58 -23.18 -1.29
C GLN A 211 24.99 -23.55 -0.85
N VAL A 212 25.56 -22.83 0.13
CA VAL A 212 26.83 -23.23 0.77
C VAL A 212 26.65 -24.56 1.47
N LEU A 213 25.58 -24.72 2.25
CA LEU A 213 25.29 -25.95 2.98
C LEU A 213 25.08 -27.12 2.02
N ILE A 214 24.31 -26.93 0.94
CA ILE A 214 24.11 -27.94 -0.11
C ILE A 214 25.43 -28.29 -0.79
N ALA A 215 26.28 -27.32 -1.11
CA ALA A 215 27.59 -27.57 -1.72
C ALA A 215 28.53 -28.33 -0.78
N VAL A 216 28.57 -27.97 0.51
CA VAL A 216 29.37 -28.65 1.55
C VAL A 216 28.87 -30.07 1.76
N ILE A 217 27.55 -30.28 1.86
CA ILE A 217 26.95 -31.61 1.96
C ILE A 217 27.27 -32.43 0.72
N TYR A 218 27.12 -31.86 -0.47
CA TYR A 218 27.39 -32.55 -1.73
C TYR A 218 28.86 -32.99 -1.85
N VAL A 219 29.81 -32.11 -1.54
CA VAL A 219 31.25 -32.45 -1.53
C VAL A 219 31.56 -33.51 -0.47
N GLY A 220 30.99 -33.39 0.73
CA GLY A 220 31.14 -34.37 1.80
C GLY A 220 30.63 -35.77 1.41
N VAL A 221 29.41 -35.85 0.85
CA VAL A 221 28.79 -37.09 0.39
C VAL A 221 29.58 -37.69 -0.77
N LYS A 222 30.02 -36.88 -1.75
CA LYS A 222 30.82 -37.36 -2.88
C LYS A 222 32.15 -37.98 -2.42
N ASN A 223 32.83 -37.34 -1.48
CA ASN A 223 34.08 -37.86 -0.92
C ASN A 223 33.86 -39.15 -0.11
N LEU A 224 32.76 -39.24 0.64
CA LEU A 224 32.41 -40.46 1.38
C LEU A 224 32.12 -41.63 0.44
N ILE A 225 31.33 -41.41 -0.62
CA ILE A 225 31.04 -42.42 -1.64
C ILE A 225 32.33 -42.90 -2.31
N PHE A 226 33.23 -41.98 -2.67
CA PHE A 226 34.51 -42.33 -3.27
C PHE A 226 35.36 -43.20 -2.34
N LEU A 227 35.43 -42.87 -1.05
CA LEU A 227 36.15 -43.66 -0.05
C LEU A 227 35.59 -45.09 0.05
N VAL A 228 34.26 -45.23 0.08
CA VAL A 228 33.59 -46.55 0.12
C VAL A 228 33.93 -47.38 -1.11
N LEU A 229 33.94 -46.78 -2.30
CA LEU A 229 34.29 -47.48 -3.54
C LEU A 229 35.76 -47.95 -3.53
N VAL A 230 36.69 -47.13 -3.02
CA VAL A 230 38.10 -47.51 -2.86
C VAL A 230 38.24 -48.68 -1.89
N ILE A 231 37.57 -48.65 -0.74
CA ILE A 231 37.61 -49.74 0.25
C ILE A 231 37.04 -51.04 -0.36
N LEU A 232 35.89 -50.97 -1.04
CA LEU A 232 35.31 -52.13 -1.71
C LEU A 232 36.24 -52.71 -2.79
N SER A 233 36.93 -51.85 -3.55
CA SER A 233 37.90 -52.27 -4.56
C SER A 233 39.10 -52.98 -3.91
N LEU A 234 39.61 -52.47 -2.79
CA LEU A 234 40.70 -53.10 -2.04
C LEU A 234 40.27 -54.45 -1.44
N LEU A 235 39.06 -54.55 -0.90
CA LEU A 235 38.50 -55.80 -0.40
C LEU A 235 38.31 -56.83 -1.52
N TYR A 236 37.87 -56.39 -2.70
CA TYR A 236 37.74 -57.23 -3.88
C TYR A 236 39.10 -57.76 -4.36
N LEU A 237 40.11 -56.89 -4.46
CA LEU A 237 41.47 -57.28 -4.81
C LEU A 237 42.08 -58.26 -3.80
N LYS A 238 41.85 -58.04 -2.50
CA LYS A 238 42.27 -58.97 -1.44
C LYS A 238 41.61 -60.34 -1.56
N LYS A 239 40.33 -60.39 -1.96
CA LYS A 239 39.59 -61.65 -2.18
C LYS A 239 40.12 -62.43 -3.39
N ILE A 240 40.51 -61.75 -4.46
CA ILE A 240 41.13 -62.39 -5.63
C ILE A 240 42.52 -62.94 -5.28
N SER A 241 43.33 -62.17 -4.55
CA SER A 241 44.66 -62.60 -4.11
C SER A 241 44.63 -63.83 -3.18
N HIS A 242 43.48 -64.18 -2.62
CA HIS A 242 43.34 -65.30 -1.69
C HIS A 242 42.57 -66.49 -2.28
N ARG A 243 42.28 -66.51 -3.59
CA ARG A 243 41.77 -67.72 -4.25
C ARG A 243 42.97 -68.64 -4.52
N PRO A 244 43.09 -69.78 -3.82
CA PRO A 244 44.17 -70.73 -4.09
C PRO A 244 43.95 -71.35 -5.47
N ASP A 245 45.05 -71.53 -6.20
CA ASP A 245 45.07 -72.19 -7.49
C ASP A 245 44.47 -73.61 -7.36
N GLU A 246 43.29 -73.82 -7.94
CA GLU A 246 42.77 -75.17 -8.19
C GLU A 246 43.59 -75.76 -9.34
N GLU A 247 44.37 -76.76 -8.97
CA GLU A 247 45.23 -77.60 -9.79
C GLU A 247 44.42 -78.25 -10.91
N TYR A 248 44.80 -77.97 -12.17
CA TYR A 248 44.27 -78.67 -13.34
C TYR A 248 44.92 -80.06 -13.43
N GLU A 249 44.19 -81.10 -13.04
CA GLU A 249 44.54 -82.49 -13.35
C GLU A 249 44.35 -82.75 -14.86
N VAL A 250 45.46 -83.04 -15.54
CA VAL A 250 45.51 -83.50 -16.93
C VAL A 250 45.39 -85.02 -16.94
N ASN A 251 44.24 -85.55 -17.37
CA ASN A 251 44.08 -86.98 -17.65
C ASN A 251 44.43 -87.28 -19.12
N THR A 252 45.50 -88.07 -19.30
CA THR A 252 45.83 -88.87 -20.49
C THR A 252 44.95 -90.10 -20.63
#